data_AF-A0A8H5WDR9-F1
#
_entry.id   AF-A0A8H5WDR9-F1
#
_cell.length_a   1.000
_cell.length_b   1.000
_cell.length_c   1.000
_cell.angle_alpha   90.00
_cell.angle_beta   90.00
_cell.angle_gamma   90.00
#
_symmetry.space_group_name_H-M   'P 1'
#
loop_
_entity.id
_entity.type
_entity.pdbx_description
1 polymer ?
#
loop_
_entity_poly.entity_id
_entity_poly.type
_entity_poly.pdbx_seq_one_letter_code
_entity_poly.pdbx_strand_id
1 'polypeptide(L)'
;MHYPSFLAFLLAAIPMASGECHRSGETWGGDKFTALEAAQRLCTDGSLAETDYRYGEFKTFCVNLSTLKKVDFTVLVGRNVIGDGLRISSADCTDRLHREINGCDHGGRSSYEQGTGPEGTNVVWDFSADPGSGQCA
;
A
#
# COMPACT_ATOMS: atom_id res chain seq x y z
N MET A 1 -43.36 -12.63 33.73
CA MET A 1 -42.67 -13.02 32.48
C MET A 1 -41.62 -11.96 32.22
N HIS A 2 -40.34 -12.26 32.51
CA HIS A 2 -39.23 -11.32 32.28
C HIS A 2 -38.46 -11.81 31.05
N TYR A 3 -38.49 -11.02 29.97
CA TYR A 3 -37.64 -11.23 28.80
C TYR A 3 -36.33 -10.47 29.01
N PRO A 4 -35.16 -11.12 29.02
CA PRO A 4 -33.91 -10.39 28.94
C PRO A 4 -33.71 -9.95 27.48
N SER A 5 -33.69 -8.63 27.27
CA SER A 5 -33.22 -8.03 26.01
C SER A 5 -31.74 -8.33 25.84
N PHE A 6 -31.41 -9.18 24.87
CA PHE A 6 -30.04 -9.36 24.41
C PHE A 6 -29.71 -8.26 23.38
N LEU A 7 -28.99 -7.23 23.84
CA LEU A 7 -28.29 -6.28 22.99
C LEU A 7 -27.06 -6.99 22.40
N ALA A 8 -27.14 -7.44 21.15
CA ALA A 8 -25.99 -7.95 20.41
C ALA A 8 -25.14 -6.76 19.93
N PHE A 9 -23.98 -6.55 20.56
CA PHE A 9 -22.95 -5.64 20.06
C PHE A 9 -22.24 -6.32 18.88
N LEU A 10 -22.52 -5.89 17.65
CA LEU A 10 -21.69 -6.23 16.49
C LEU A 10 -20.35 -5.52 16.64
N LEU A 11 -19.30 -6.24 17.05
CA LEU A 11 -17.94 -5.76 16.88
C LEU A 11 -17.65 -5.72 15.38
N ALA A 12 -17.57 -4.52 14.81
CA ALA A 12 -16.96 -4.33 13.51
C ALA A 12 -15.48 -4.76 13.63
N ALA A 13 -15.09 -5.82 12.91
CA ALA A 13 -13.69 -6.18 12.76
C ALA A 13 -13.01 -5.06 11.98
N ILE A 14 -12.28 -4.18 12.68
CA ILE A 14 -11.42 -3.20 12.03
C ILE A 14 -10.26 -3.99 11.45
N PRO A 15 -10.02 -3.96 10.12
CA PRO A 15 -8.87 -4.64 9.53
C PRO A 15 -7.60 -4.09 10.19
N MET A 16 -6.81 -4.99 10.78
CA MET A 16 -5.57 -4.63 11.44
C MET A 16 -4.50 -4.40 10.36
N ALA A 17 -4.25 -3.14 10.03
CA ALA A 17 -3.08 -2.79 9.23
C ALA A 17 -1.83 -2.99 10.11
N SER A 18 -0.92 -3.87 9.70
CA SER A 18 0.42 -3.93 10.27
C SER A 18 1.33 -3.03 9.45
N GLY A 19 1.77 -1.91 10.02
CA GLY A 19 2.61 -0.92 9.37
C GLY A 19 3.87 -0.62 10.18
N GLU A 20 4.97 -0.36 9.49
CA GLU A 20 6.24 0.08 10.07
C GLU A 20 6.80 1.25 9.26
N CYS A 21 7.28 2.29 9.95
CA CYS A 21 8.07 3.34 9.32
C CYS A 21 9.49 2.84 9.06
N HIS A 22 10.07 3.22 7.91
CA HIS A 22 11.49 3.01 7.66
C HIS A 22 12.30 3.79 8.70
N ARG A 23 13.38 3.19 9.20
CA ARG A 23 14.18 3.76 10.31
C ARG A 23 15.40 4.56 9.84
N SER A 24 15.65 4.56 8.54
CA SER A 24 16.80 5.18 7.89
C SER A 24 16.45 5.52 6.44
N GLY A 25 17.28 6.32 5.79
CA GLY A 25 17.06 6.77 4.41
C GLY A 25 16.87 8.28 4.36
N GLU A 26 16.43 8.79 3.21
CA GLU A 26 16.09 10.20 3.09
C GLU A 26 14.79 10.49 3.85
N THR A 27 14.58 11.74 4.26
CA THR A 27 13.24 12.16 4.70
C THR A 27 12.47 12.72 3.52
N TRP A 28 11.13 12.75 3.58
CA TRP A 28 10.34 13.38 2.52
C TRP A 28 10.68 14.86 2.31
N GLY A 29 10.90 15.61 3.39
CA GLY A 29 11.25 17.02 3.34
C GLY A 29 10.34 17.83 2.40
N GLY A 30 10.95 18.68 1.57
CA GLY A 30 10.22 19.48 0.56
C GLY A 30 9.60 18.67 -0.58
N ASP A 31 9.97 17.40 -0.76
CA ASP A 31 9.50 16.56 -1.88
C ASP A 31 8.25 15.74 -1.55
N LYS A 32 7.70 15.86 -0.34
CA LYS A 32 6.54 15.06 0.10
C LYS A 32 5.38 15.17 -0.88
N PHE A 33 5.08 16.39 -1.33
CA PHE A 33 3.98 16.63 -2.27
C PHE A 33 4.26 16.00 -3.65
N THR A 34 5.48 16.16 -4.18
CA THR A 34 5.91 15.51 -5.42
C THR A 34 5.80 13.98 -5.34
N ALA A 35 6.16 13.39 -4.21
CA ALA A 35 6.00 11.94 -3.99
C ALA A 35 4.53 11.52 -3.97
N LEU A 36 3.63 12.31 -3.37
CA LEU A 36 2.19 12.04 -3.38
C LEU A 36 1.62 12.08 -4.81
N GLU A 37 1.97 13.09 -5.60
CA GLU A 37 1.55 13.19 -7.01
C GLU A 37 2.11 12.03 -7.86
N ALA A 38 3.36 11.64 -7.63
CA ALA A 38 3.98 10.51 -8.31
C ALA A 38 3.28 9.18 -8.00
N ALA A 39 2.98 8.91 -6.73
CA ALA A 39 2.24 7.73 -6.31
C ALA A 39 0.85 7.69 -6.97
N GLN A 40 0.11 8.80 -6.93
CA GLN A 40 -1.20 8.90 -7.57
C GLN A 40 -1.10 8.63 -9.07
N ARG A 41 -0.15 9.25 -9.77
CA ARG A 41 0.05 9.07 -11.20
C ARG A 41 0.25 7.59 -11.54
N LEU A 42 1.19 6.90 -10.89
CA LEU A 42 1.51 5.49 -11.14
C LEU A 42 0.33 4.55 -10.84
N CYS A 43 -0.51 4.88 -9.85
CA CYS A 43 -1.73 4.14 -9.60
C CYS A 43 -2.80 4.41 -10.68
N THR A 44 -2.93 5.65 -11.15
CA THR A 44 -3.97 6.02 -12.14
C THR A 44 -3.65 5.64 -13.57
N ASP A 45 -2.37 5.58 -13.96
CA ASP A 45 -1.95 5.24 -15.33
C ASP A 45 -1.83 3.73 -15.57
N GLY A 46 -2.07 2.92 -14.54
CA GLY A 46 -2.05 1.47 -14.61
C GLY A 46 -0.69 0.83 -14.31
N SER A 47 0.33 1.62 -13.96
CA SER A 47 1.67 1.10 -13.64
C SER A 47 1.66 0.24 -12.36
N LEU A 48 0.96 0.69 -11.33
CA LEU A 48 0.86 0.04 -10.01
C LEU A 48 -0.55 -0.44 -9.64
N ALA A 49 -1.58 -0.09 -10.41
CA ALA A 49 -2.97 -0.50 -10.15
C ALA A 49 -3.66 -0.93 -11.43
N GLU A 50 -4.86 -1.53 -11.34
CA GLU A 50 -5.69 -1.98 -12.48
C GLU A 50 -5.03 -2.99 -13.43
N THR A 51 -3.78 -3.37 -13.15
CA THR A 51 -2.99 -4.39 -13.84
C THR A 51 -3.08 -5.69 -13.06
N ASP A 52 -3.00 -6.81 -13.78
CA ASP A 52 -3.02 -8.13 -13.15
C ASP A 52 -1.72 -8.36 -12.38
N TYR A 53 -1.87 -8.71 -11.10
CA TYR A 53 -0.82 -9.28 -10.29
C TYR A 53 -0.98 -10.80 -10.26
N ARG A 54 0.14 -11.49 -10.43
CA ARG A 54 0.28 -12.91 -10.09
C ARG A 54 0.57 -13.06 -8.61
N TYR A 55 0.33 -14.26 -8.11
CA TYR A 55 0.76 -14.66 -6.78
C TYR A 55 2.24 -14.32 -6.51
N GLY A 56 2.49 -13.62 -5.39
CA GLY A 56 3.84 -13.23 -4.97
C GLY A 56 4.51 -12.20 -5.88
N GLU A 57 3.80 -11.66 -6.88
CA GLU A 57 4.32 -10.63 -7.76
C GLU A 57 4.37 -9.30 -7.03
N PHE A 58 5.49 -8.61 -7.21
CA PHE A 58 5.65 -7.22 -6.82
C PHE A 58 5.97 -6.38 -8.03
N LYS A 59 5.46 -5.15 -8.04
CA LYS A 59 5.80 -4.12 -9.00
C LYS A 59 6.46 -2.99 -8.24
N THR A 60 7.63 -2.57 -8.72
CA THR A 60 8.40 -1.47 -8.15
C THR A 60 8.67 -0.44 -9.23
N PHE A 61 8.40 0.83 -8.91
CA PHE A 61 8.70 1.97 -9.78
C PHE A 61 9.53 2.99 -9.03
N CYS A 62 10.65 3.36 -9.64
CA CYS A 62 11.49 4.44 -9.16
C CYS A 62 11.02 5.76 -9.78
N VAL A 63 10.88 6.81 -8.96
CA VAL A 63 10.59 8.17 -9.42
C VAL A 63 11.63 9.14 -8.86
N ASN A 64 12.20 9.96 -9.75
CA ASN A 64 13.09 11.05 -9.36
C ASN A 64 12.29 12.16 -8.66
N LEU A 65 12.80 12.65 -7.54
CA LEU A 65 12.26 13.79 -6.79
C LEU A 65 13.15 15.02 -7.05
N SER A 66 13.65 15.69 -6.01
CA SER A 66 14.66 16.73 -6.14
C SER A 66 16.00 16.20 -6.67
N THR A 67 16.93 17.11 -6.92
CA THR A 67 18.30 16.78 -7.30
C THR A 67 18.93 15.83 -6.26
N LEU A 68 19.38 14.66 -6.71
CA LEU A 68 19.99 13.57 -5.93
C LEU A 68 19.05 12.86 -4.96
N LYS A 69 17.74 12.88 -5.22
CA LYS A 69 16.77 12.12 -4.44
C LYS A 69 15.76 11.41 -5.32
N LYS A 70 15.40 10.21 -4.91
CA LYS A 70 14.39 9.36 -5.56
C LYS A 70 13.45 8.75 -4.53
N VAL A 71 12.40 8.11 -5.02
CA VAL A 71 11.52 7.25 -4.24
C VAL A 71 11.27 5.95 -5.00
N ASP A 72 11.33 4.83 -4.30
CA ASP A 72 10.91 3.53 -4.81
C ASP A 72 9.52 3.20 -4.25
N PHE A 73 8.51 3.17 -5.12
CA PHE A 73 7.16 2.72 -4.79
C PHE A 73 7.02 1.24 -5.10
N THR A 74 6.60 0.44 -4.12
CA THR A 74 6.40 -1.01 -4.30
C THR A 74 4.99 -1.41 -3.88
N VAL A 75 4.34 -2.21 -4.73
CA VAL A 75 3.09 -2.91 -4.44
C VAL A 75 3.33 -4.40 -4.65
N LEU A 76 3.05 -5.21 -3.64
CA LEU A 76 3.22 -6.66 -3.64
C LEU A 76 1.91 -7.34 -3.25
N VAL A 77 1.55 -8.40 -3.97
CA VAL A 77 0.52 -9.33 -3.51
C VAL A 77 1.19 -10.38 -2.61
N GLY A 78 0.70 -10.49 -1.38
CA GLY A 78 1.21 -11.38 -0.35
C GLY A 78 1.26 -12.84 -0.77
N ARG A 79 2.18 -13.58 -0.13
CA ARG A 79 2.42 -15.01 -0.38
C ARG A 79 1.40 -15.96 0.26
N ASN A 80 0.35 -15.45 0.88
CA ASN A 80 -0.73 -16.24 1.45
C ASN A 80 -1.93 -16.39 0.51
N VAL A 81 -1.84 -15.87 -0.72
CA VAL A 81 -2.92 -15.83 -1.69
C VAL A 81 -2.74 -16.95 -2.71
N ILE A 82 -3.81 -17.55 -3.24
CA ILE A 82 -3.71 -18.48 -4.38
C ILE A 82 -4.49 -17.85 -5.54
N GLY A 83 -4.12 -18.08 -6.80
CA GLY A 83 -4.83 -17.55 -7.98
C GLY A 83 -4.16 -16.36 -8.68
N ASP A 84 -4.84 -15.87 -9.70
CA ASP A 84 -4.34 -14.97 -10.73
C ASP A 84 -5.41 -13.94 -11.11
N GLY A 85 -4.98 -12.82 -11.71
CA GLY A 85 -5.87 -11.72 -12.06
C GLY A 85 -6.26 -10.81 -10.89
N LEU A 86 -5.44 -10.78 -9.84
CA LEU A 86 -5.63 -9.92 -8.68
C LEU A 86 -5.34 -8.48 -9.08
N ARG A 87 -6.31 -7.61 -8.85
CA ARG A 87 -6.22 -6.18 -9.16
C ARG A 87 -6.50 -5.39 -7.90
N ILE A 88 -5.75 -4.31 -7.74
CA ILE A 88 -6.10 -3.25 -6.80
C ILE A 88 -6.64 -2.05 -7.59
N SER A 89 -7.62 -1.37 -7.01
CA SER A 89 -8.17 -0.17 -7.62
C SER A 89 -7.14 0.97 -7.60
N SER A 90 -7.18 1.86 -8.60
CA SER A 90 -6.32 3.06 -8.58
C SER A 90 -6.52 3.91 -7.32
N ALA A 91 -7.74 3.97 -6.81
CA ALA A 91 -8.09 4.74 -5.60
C ALA A 91 -7.46 4.13 -4.35
N ASP A 92 -7.59 2.81 -4.16
CA ASP A 92 -6.99 2.12 -3.02
C ASP A 92 -5.47 2.16 -3.09
N CYS A 93 -4.87 1.90 -4.26
CA CYS A 93 -3.43 2.03 -4.48
C CYS A 93 -2.92 3.42 -4.05
N THR A 94 -3.61 4.48 -4.47
CA THR A 94 -3.26 5.85 -4.13
C THR A 94 -3.38 6.08 -2.63
N ASP A 95 -4.52 5.73 -2.01
CA ASP A 95 -4.74 5.90 -0.57
C ASP A 95 -3.69 5.16 0.27
N ARG A 96 -3.35 3.91 -0.09
CA ARG A 96 -2.34 3.13 0.64
C ARG A 96 -0.95 3.75 0.53
N LEU A 97 -0.48 4.09 -0.68
CA LEU A 97 0.83 4.73 -0.83
C LEU A 97 0.87 6.13 -0.17
N HIS A 98 -0.22 6.88 -0.23
CA HIS A 98 -0.34 8.17 0.46
C HIS A 98 -0.25 8.04 1.97
N ARG A 99 -0.76 6.95 2.58
CA ARG A 99 -0.58 6.68 4.01
C ARG A 99 0.89 6.45 4.36
N GLU A 100 1.62 5.69 3.55
CA GLU A 100 3.05 5.45 3.79
C GLU A 100 3.88 6.74 3.69
N ILE A 101 3.55 7.62 2.73
CA ILE A 101 4.19 8.94 2.59
C ILE A 101 3.78 9.88 3.73
N ASN A 102 2.51 9.88 4.13
CA ASN A 102 2.01 10.85 5.09
C ASN A 102 2.32 10.49 6.55
N GLY A 103 2.37 9.20 6.87
CA GLY A 103 2.49 8.69 8.23
C GLY A 103 3.92 8.57 8.75
N CYS A 104 4.93 8.57 7.87
CA CYS A 104 6.32 8.30 8.24
C CYS A 104 7.27 9.27 7.55
N ASP A 105 8.19 9.91 8.29
CA ASP A 105 9.12 10.91 7.74
C ASP A 105 10.11 10.33 6.72
N HIS A 106 10.55 9.09 6.94
CA HIS A 106 11.42 8.33 6.04
C HIS A 106 10.63 7.37 5.13
N GLY A 107 9.32 7.61 4.98
CA GLY A 107 8.44 6.64 4.34
C GLY A 107 8.20 5.39 5.18
N GLY A 108 7.34 4.53 4.66
CA GLY A 108 6.82 3.41 5.43
C GLY A 108 6.43 2.24 4.54
N ARG A 109 6.06 1.17 5.23
CA ARG A 109 5.49 -0.03 4.64
C ARG A 109 4.34 -0.51 5.51
N SER A 110 3.24 -0.90 4.87
CA SER A 110 2.14 -1.57 5.56
C SER A 110 1.52 -2.69 4.73
N SER A 111 0.94 -3.66 5.42
CA SER A 111 0.16 -4.75 4.83
C SER A 111 -1.34 -4.55 5.10
N TYR A 112 -2.17 -4.79 4.09
CA TYR A 112 -3.63 -4.64 4.17
C TYR A 112 -4.32 -5.89 3.64
N GLU A 113 -5.26 -6.42 4.41
CA GLU A 113 -6.18 -7.45 3.94
C GLU A 113 -7.31 -6.79 3.13
N GLN A 114 -7.35 -7.06 1.83
CA GLN A 114 -8.38 -6.53 0.93
C GLN A 114 -8.65 -7.48 -0.23
N GLY A 115 -9.91 -7.94 -0.33
CA GLY A 115 -10.36 -8.87 -1.35
C GLY A 115 -10.32 -10.32 -0.87
N THR A 116 -10.99 -11.19 -1.64
CA THR A 116 -11.12 -12.61 -1.32
C THR A 116 -10.54 -13.43 -2.46
N GLY A 117 -9.52 -14.23 -2.16
CA GLY A 117 -8.93 -15.19 -3.07
C GLY A 117 -9.77 -16.47 -3.17
N PRO A 118 -9.28 -17.48 -3.92
CA PRO A 118 -9.85 -18.80 -3.96
C PRO A 118 -10.06 -19.37 -2.55
N GLU A 119 -11.14 -20.14 -2.41
CA GLU A 119 -11.49 -20.84 -1.17
C GLU A 119 -11.77 -19.92 0.04
N GLY A 120 -12.02 -18.63 -0.19
CA GLY A 120 -12.36 -17.68 0.88
C GLY A 120 -11.15 -17.11 1.63
N THR A 121 -9.95 -17.23 1.07
CA THR A 121 -8.73 -16.67 1.67
C THR A 121 -8.70 -15.14 1.56
N ASN A 122 -8.21 -14.45 2.58
CA ASN A 122 -8.02 -12.99 2.51
C ASN A 122 -6.78 -12.67 1.67
N VAL A 123 -6.94 -11.76 0.70
CA VAL A 123 -5.83 -11.27 -0.10
C VAL A 123 -5.07 -10.22 0.70
N VAL A 124 -3.78 -10.43 0.93
CA VAL A 124 -2.92 -9.43 1.60
C VAL A 124 -2.16 -8.65 0.53
N TRP A 125 -2.17 -7.33 0.66
CA TRP A 125 -1.43 -6.41 -0.19
C TRP A 125 -0.41 -5.66 0.66
N ASP A 126 0.85 -5.66 0.23
CA ASP A 126 1.94 -4.91 0.83
C ASP A 126 2.22 -3.65 0.01
N PHE A 127 2.28 -2.50 0.67
CA PHE A 127 2.63 -1.21 0.08
C PHE A 127 3.88 -0.68 0.75
N SER A 128 4.80 -0.12 -0.05
CA SER A 128 5.97 0.58 0.45
C SER A 128 6.24 1.84 -0.36
N ALA A 129 6.58 2.91 0.33
CA ALA A 129 7.11 4.13 -0.26
C ALA A 129 8.44 4.44 0.45
N ASP A 130 9.55 4.29 -0.26
CA ASP A 130 10.90 4.39 0.31
C ASP A 130 11.72 5.52 -0.37
N PRO A 131 11.85 6.70 0.27
CA PRO A 131 12.70 7.78 -0.20
C PRO A 131 14.18 7.47 0.02
N GLY A 132 14.95 7.56 -1.06
CA GLY A 132 16.39 7.28 -1.05
C GLY A 132 17.21 8.35 -1.76
N SER A 133 18.51 8.35 -1.47
CA SER A 133 19.47 9.19 -2.19
C SER A 133 19.76 8.65 -3.58
N GLY A 134 20.15 9.55 -4.48
CA GLY A 134 20.45 9.25 -5.88
C GLY A 134 19.28 9.52 -6.83
N GLN A 135 19.36 8.93 -8.01
CA GLN A 135 18.34 9.04 -9.06
C GLN A 135 18.02 7.64 -9.61
N CYS A 136 16.88 7.51 -10.27
CA CYS A 136 16.51 6.35 -11.05
C CYS A 136 17.50 6.15 -12.21
N ALA A 137 17.81 4.88 -12.48
CA ALA A 137 18.73 4.46 -13.54
C ALA A 137 18.07 4.47 -14.93
#